data_AF-A0AAU7PL73-F1
#
_entry.id   AF-A0AAU7PL73-F1
#
_cell.length_a   1.000
_cell.length_b   1.000
_cell.length_c   1.000
_cell.angle_alpha   90.00
_cell.angle_beta   90.00
_cell.angle_gamma   90.00
#
_symmetry.space_group_name_H-M   'P 1'
#
loop_
_entity.id
_entity.type
_entity.pdbx_description
1 polymer ?
#
loop_
_entity_poly.entity_id
_entity_poly.type
_entity_poly.pdbx_seq_one_letter_code
_entity_poly.pdbx_strand_id
1 'polypeptide(L)'
;MAELKDTFVVHGACTTCSMGMRPSQIVLQKTHGVFLKEQAQMTVEDCKANNHVICFGGCYSMENPKTQEAAEKVRKDVEEACPNTFLDKVMGAFTSGKKKKEEAASAEEGVPQVLGECTLRIIASEWDYGKDGVETEEKRPLMGGAKLHCIYGGEIEIVDPGQPEAGSGTSTTPQDNPAMGNANFMQGQFGFDEKSSKTMEAVYDKIQEKYKELSQMERNWLFARAISQLGDYNNKTVNVLFLKIETHAWRKGAGWAYEYDKEEKFFIESLEIKKEDYQYLRQMVRLQHFMSSDPLKYSYDALEQKHKKKTDDFNTWKSNMENATGKTFSDQEYLDYYKELYQNFGGKGDYSHMMYTIAANLNDNRHKVDNKWNNMGAKSLSWKNAEERKDVTGWLGDAVYTGDNNKISFGMDDYIADLDADNIAYRTADDTGLLDCMEQYYGDISSGNQDELRTKEFLENNSYEDIEKAVFERITSEDKNHDGKKNVEDLKDNETYKGTYDFLIKLKNLSKK
;
A
#
# COMPACT_ATOMS: atom_id res chain seq x y z
N MET A 1 24.52 -5.95 21.07
CA MET A 1 23.80 -4.74 20.66
C MET A 1 23.60 -3.88 21.90
N ALA A 2 23.74 -2.55 21.79
CA ALA A 2 23.40 -1.66 22.91
C ALA A 2 21.89 -1.77 23.17
N GLU A 3 21.47 -1.76 24.43
CA GLU A 3 20.04 -1.72 24.75
C GLU A 3 19.44 -0.41 24.23
N LEU A 4 18.20 -0.42 23.73
CA LEU A 4 17.52 0.75 23.15
C LEU A 4 17.65 2.00 24.04
N LYS A 5 17.54 1.82 25.36
CA LYS A 5 17.61 2.90 26.35
C LYS A 5 19.00 3.54 26.49
N ASP A 6 20.05 2.87 26.05
CA ASP A 6 21.43 3.36 26.09
C ASP A 6 21.88 4.00 24.76
N THR A 7 20.96 4.16 23.80
CA THR A 7 21.26 4.72 22.47
C THR A 7 20.72 6.15 22.30
N PHE A 8 21.51 7.02 21.67
CA PHE A 8 21.07 8.36 21.28
C PHE A 8 20.13 8.29 20.07
N VAL A 9 19.19 9.20 19.98
CA VAL A 9 18.24 9.19 18.86
C VAL A 9 18.73 10.14 17.76
N VAL A 10 18.59 9.72 16.50
CA VAL A 10 18.95 10.51 15.33
C VAL A 10 17.74 10.76 14.42
N HIS A 11 17.89 11.69 13.48
CA HIS A 11 16.89 12.00 12.46
C HIS A 11 16.43 10.72 11.74
N GLY A 12 15.12 10.55 11.59
CA GLY A 12 14.51 9.39 10.93
C GLY A 12 14.22 8.21 11.87
N ALA A 13 14.53 8.34 13.17
CA ALA A 13 14.19 7.35 14.18
C ALA A 13 12.69 7.01 14.22
N CYS A 14 12.38 5.73 14.49
CA CYS A 14 11.02 5.21 14.46
C CYS A 14 10.29 5.46 15.78
N THR A 15 9.02 5.86 15.67
CA THR A 15 8.11 6.07 16.80
C THR A 15 6.79 5.35 16.59
N THR A 16 6.16 4.96 17.69
CA THR A 16 4.81 4.39 17.70
C THR A 16 3.91 5.15 18.66
N CYS A 17 2.61 5.23 18.37
CA CYS A 17 1.61 5.80 19.27
C CYS A 17 0.58 4.74 19.66
N SER A 18 0.25 4.63 20.95
CA SER A 18 -0.73 3.66 21.46
C SER A 18 -2.14 3.84 20.88
N MET A 19 -2.46 5.05 20.41
CA MET A 19 -3.74 5.40 19.77
C MET A 19 -3.59 5.64 18.27
N GLY A 20 -2.39 5.46 17.70
CA GLY A 20 -2.09 5.69 16.29
C GLY A 20 -2.36 4.46 15.43
N MET A 21 -2.70 4.66 14.16
CA MET A 21 -2.97 3.58 13.22
C MET A 21 -1.71 2.85 12.76
N ARG A 22 -0.59 3.57 12.61
CA ARG A 22 0.69 3.02 12.14
C ARG A 22 1.87 3.63 12.88
N PRO A 23 3.07 3.00 12.86
CA PRO A 23 4.31 3.66 13.24
C PRO A 23 4.58 4.90 12.38
N SER A 24 5.43 5.79 12.89
CA SER A 24 5.80 7.05 12.28
C SER A 24 7.28 7.33 12.55
N GLN A 25 7.80 8.46 12.07
CA GLN A 25 9.18 8.87 12.27
C GLN A 25 9.28 10.20 13.00
N ILE A 26 10.41 10.42 13.65
CA ILE A 26 10.81 11.76 14.09
C ILE A 26 11.78 12.37 13.11
N VAL A 27 11.57 13.64 12.80
CA VAL A 27 12.33 14.35 11.79
C VAL A 27 12.89 15.67 12.34
N LEU A 28 14.04 16.05 11.81
CA LEU A 28 14.64 17.37 11.99
C LEU A 28 14.56 18.13 10.69
N GLN A 29 13.82 19.24 10.68
CA GLN A 29 13.77 20.16 9.53
C GLN A 29 15.09 20.92 9.35
N LYS A 30 15.78 21.18 10.47
CA LYS A 30 17.09 21.81 10.50
C LYS A 30 17.94 21.12 11.57
N THR A 31 19.14 20.71 11.18
CA THR A 31 20.12 20.08 12.09
C THR A 31 20.60 21.07 13.17
N HIS A 32 20.88 20.54 14.37
CA HIS A 32 21.57 21.24 15.46
C HIS A 32 23.09 21.22 15.31
N GLY A 33 23.61 20.84 14.13
CA GLY A 33 25.05 20.81 13.85
C GLY A 33 25.81 19.65 14.49
N VAL A 34 25.14 18.80 15.27
CA VAL A 34 25.73 17.60 15.89
C VAL A 34 25.25 16.35 15.19
N PHE A 35 26.21 15.51 14.83
CA PHE A 35 25.98 14.31 14.06
C PHE A 35 26.58 13.11 14.78
N LEU A 36 25.81 12.02 14.80
CA LEU A 36 26.26 10.73 15.27
C LEU A 36 26.27 9.79 14.07
N LYS A 37 27.45 9.32 13.68
CA LYS A 37 27.64 8.49 12.48
C LYS A 37 27.00 9.11 11.22
N GLU A 38 27.28 10.40 10.99
CA GLU A 38 26.79 11.21 9.86
C GLU A 38 25.27 11.49 9.84
N GLN A 39 24.52 11.02 10.84
CA GLN A 39 23.10 11.34 11.00
C GLN A 39 22.90 12.44 12.05
N ALA A 40 22.01 13.39 11.77
CA ALA A 40 21.74 14.51 12.67
C ALA A 40 21.15 14.00 13.99
N GLN A 41 21.77 14.35 15.11
CA GLN A 41 21.35 13.91 16.43
C GLN A 41 20.15 14.72 16.93
N MET A 42 19.18 14.04 17.54
CA MET A 42 17.97 14.63 18.13
C MET A 42 18.23 15.07 19.57
N THR A 43 17.48 16.06 20.02
CA THR A 43 17.47 16.57 21.39
C THR A 43 16.10 16.35 22.04
N VAL A 44 16.05 16.41 23.37
CA VAL A 44 14.78 16.26 24.09
C VAL A 44 13.76 17.36 23.76
N GLU A 45 14.18 18.49 23.20
CA GLU A 45 13.27 19.57 22.79
C GLU A 45 12.60 19.33 21.42
N ASP A 46 13.01 18.28 20.69
CA ASP A 46 12.51 17.98 19.35
C ASP A 46 11.17 17.20 19.40
N CYS A 47 10.16 17.79 20.05
CA CYS A 47 8.89 17.14 20.40
C CYS A 47 7.66 17.76 19.71
N LYS A 48 7.83 18.77 18.86
CA LYS A 48 6.71 19.51 18.23
C LYS A 48 5.93 18.62 17.26
N ALA A 49 4.63 18.51 17.47
CA ALA A 49 3.72 17.78 16.57
C ALA A 49 3.72 18.35 15.14
N ASN A 50 3.69 17.46 14.15
CA ASN A 50 3.70 17.76 12.70
C ASN A 50 4.91 18.58 12.21
N ASN A 51 5.93 18.74 13.05
CA ASN A 51 7.19 19.37 12.68
C ASN A 51 8.34 18.40 12.97
N HIS A 52 8.43 17.93 14.22
CA HIS A 52 9.41 16.94 14.65
C HIS A 52 8.80 15.55 14.75
N VAL A 53 7.60 15.44 15.34
CA VAL A 53 6.88 14.15 15.43
C VAL A 53 5.84 14.09 14.33
N ILE A 54 6.00 13.17 13.38
CA ILE A 54 5.07 13.01 12.26
C ILE A 54 3.82 12.25 12.71
N CYS A 55 2.64 12.63 12.20
CA CYS A 55 1.38 12.00 12.60
C CYS A 55 1.31 10.52 12.21
N PHE A 56 0.53 9.74 12.97
CA PHE A 56 0.44 8.28 12.85
C PHE A 56 -0.62 7.83 11.83
N GLY A 57 -0.93 8.67 10.85
CA GLY A 57 -1.97 8.45 9.83
C GLY A 57 -3.39 8.57 10.38
N GLY A 58 -3.87 7.52 11.07
CA GLY A 58 -5.19 7.47 11.72
C GLY A 58 -5.09 7.45 13.25
N CYS A 59 -6.20 7.69 13.94
CA CYS A 59 -6.28 7.72 15.39
C CYS A 59 -7.55 7.05 15.93
N TYR A 60 -7.36 6.18 16.92
CA TYR A 60 -8.43 5.43 17.59
C TYR A 60 -9.00 6.13 18.83
N SER A 61 -8.41 7.25 19.26
CA SER A 61 -8.86 7.94 20.47
C SER A 61 -10.15 8.72 20.21
N MET A 62 -11.19 8.43 21.00
CA MET A 62 -12.43 9.22 21.00
C MET A 62 -12.26 10.63 21.58
N GLU A 63 -11.08 10.99 22.09
CA GLU A 63 -10.75 12.37 22.46
C GLU A 63 -10.27 13.19 21.26
N ASN A 64 -9.84 12.54 20.17
CA ASN A 64 -9.48 13.19 18.92
C ASN A 64 -10.77 13.67 18.20
N PRO A 65 -10.90 14.98 17.89
CA PRO A 65 -12.07 15.52 17.19
C PRO A 65 -12.37 14.81 15.87
N LYS A 66 -11.36 14.39 15.10
CA LYS A 66 -11.56 13.68 13.83
C LYS A 66 -12.11 12.27 14.02
N THR A 67 -11.79 11.63 15.13
CA THR A 67 -12.36 10.33 15.49
C THR A 67 -13.81 10.48 15.96
N GLN A 68 -14.13 11.56 16.67
CA GLN A 68 -15.52 11.91 17.02
C GLN A 68 -16.36 12.20 15.77
N GLU A 69 -15.86 13.03 14.85
CA GLU A 69 -16.51 13.34 13.57
C GLU A 69 -16.79 12.06 12.75
N ALA A 70 -15.80 11.17 12.65
CA ALA A 70 -15.96 9.88 11.98
C ALA A 70 -17.02 9.01 12.67
N ALA A 71 -17.10 9.05 14.00
CA ALA A 71 -18.05 8.24 14.77
C ALA A 71 -19.48 8.75 14.60
N GLU A 72 -19.65 10.07 14.56
CA GLU A 72 -20.94 10.69 14.29
C GLU A 72 -21.42 10.45 12.86
N LYS A 73 -20.52 10.41 11.88
CA LYS A 73 -20.85 10.04 10.52
C LYS A 73 -21.35 8.59 10.45
N VAL A 74 -20.60 7.66 11.02
CA VAL A 74 -21.02 6.25 11.09
C VAL A 74 -22.36 6.10 11.81
N ARG A 75 -22.61 6.86 12.88
CA ARG A 75 -23.91 6.88 13.58
C ARG A 75 -25.04 7.32 12.65
N LYS A 76 -24.88 8.42 11.91
CA LYS A 76 -25.87 8.92 10.95
C LYS A 76 -26.12 7.92 9.81
N ASP A 77 -25.05 7.36 9.25
CA ASP A 77 -25.13 6.37 8.17
C ASP A 77 -25.91 5.12 8.63
N VAL A 78 -25.73 4.68 9.88
CA VAL A 78 -26.49 3.58 10.49
C VAL A 78 -27.96 3.96 10.73
N GLU A 79 -28.24 5.18 11.21
CA GLU A 79 -29.61 5.69 11.41
C GLU A 79 -30.38 5.81 10.09
N GLU A 80 -29.72 6.26 9.01
CA GLU A 80 -30.31 6.38 7.67
C GLU A 80 -30.50 5.02 6.98
N ALA A 81 -29.55 4.09 7.13
CA ALA A 81 -29.65 2.75 6.53
C ALA A 81 -30.69 1.85 7.22
N CYS A 82 -30.99 2.11 8.51
CA CYS A 82 -31.86 1.28 9.34
C CYS A 82 -32.86 2.11 10.18
N PRO A 83 -33.83 2.82 9.56
CA PRO A 83 -34.77 3.68 10.29
C PRO A 83 -35.71 2.92 11.25
N ASN A 84 -35.85 1.59 11.11
CA ASN A 84 -36.82 0.78 11.84
C ASN A 84 -36.24 -0.24 12.85
N THR A 85 -34.96 -0.18 13.22
CA THR A 85 -34.40 -1.15 14.20
C THR A 85 -34.04 -0.57 15.56
N PHE A 86 -34.04 0.75 15.74
CA PHE A 86 -33.77 1.37 17.04
C PHE A 86 -35.06 1.72 17.82
N LEU A 87 -36.07 2.32 17.18
CA LEU A 87 -37.30 2.74 17.87
C LEU A 87 -38.30 1.62 18.16
N ASP A 88 -38.35 0.55 17.35
CA ASP A 88 -39.28 -0.57 17.58
C ASP A 88 -38.88 -1.44 18.78
N LYS A 89 -37.57 -1.58 19.05
CA LYS A 89 -37.06 -2.30 20.23
C LYS A 89 -37.28 -1.54 21.54
N VAL A 90 -37.32 -0.20 21.51
CA VAL A 90 -37.55 0.64 22.70
C VAL A 90 -39.04 0.85 22.96
N MET A 91 -39.88 0.94 21.92
CA MET A 91 -41.33 1.07 22.07
C MET A 91 -42.02 -0.25 22.42
N GLY A 92 -41.49 -1.40 21.99
CA GLY A 92 -41.98 -2.73 22.39
C GLY A 92 -41.67 -3.12 23.85
N ALA A 93 -40.72 -2.42 24.49
CA ALA A 93 -40.35 -2.65 25.90
C ALA A 93 -41.15 -1.80 26.90
N PHE A 94 -41.88 -0.77 26.43
CA PHE A 94 -42.60 0.18 27.30
C PHE A 94 -44.11 -0.10 27.47
N THR A 95 -44.62 -1.18 26.90
CA THR A 95 -46.00 -1.67 27.15
C THR A 95 -46.02 -3.07 27.78
N SER A 96 -45.31 -3.27 28.89
CA SER A 96 -45.67 -4.27 29.90
C SER A 96 -44.78 -4.13 31.14
N GLY A 97 -45.36 -3.66 32.24
CA GLY A 97 -44.61 -3.28 33.44
C GLY A 97 -44.09 -4.45 34.27
N LYS A 98 -42.90 -4.25 34.87
CA LYS A 98 -42.69 -4.24 36.32
C LYS A 98 -41.23 -3.90 36.66
N LYS A 99 -41.09 -2.96 37.60
CA LYS A 99 -39.85 -2.45 38.21
C LYS A 99 -38.89 -3.56 38.66
N LYS A 100 -37.59 -3.40 38.35
CA LYS A 100 -36.47 -3.66 39.27
C LYS A 100 -35.30 -2.72 38.95
N LYS A 101 -34.65 -2.26 40.02
CA LYS A 101 -33.63 -1.20 40.10
C LYS A 101 -32.29 -1.61 39.47
N GLU A 102 -31.64 -0.60 38.88
CA GLU A 102 -30.29 -0.57 38.34
C GLU A 102 -29.21 -0.83 39.41
N GLU A 103 -28.21 -1.63 39.03
CA GLU A 103 -26.83 -1.51 39.50
C GLU A 103 -25.96 -1.32 38.25
N ALA A 104 -25.09 -0.32 38.30
CA ALA A 104 -24.23 0.11 37.21
C ALA A 104 -23.21 -0.99 36.85
N ALA A 105 -23.25 -1.46 35.60
CA ALA A 105 -22.24 -2.33 35.02
C ALA A 105 -21.60 -1.63 33.81
N SER A 106 -20.28 -1.83 33.75
CA SER A 106 -19.27 -1.25 32.85
C SER A 106 -19.63 -1.28 31.37
N ALA A 107 -19.14 -0.25 30.65
CA ALA A 107 -19.18 -0.08 29.20
C ALA A 107 -18.98 -1.43 28.46
N GLU A 108 -20.04 -1.86 27.78
CA GLU A 108 -20.13 -3.16 27.10
C GLU A 108 -19.33 -3.20 25.78
N GLU A 109 -18.78 -4.40 25.54
CA GLU A 109 -18.24 -4.92 24.29
C GLU A 109 -19.19 -4.72 23.10
N GLY A 110 -18.64 -4.32 21.95
CA GLY A 110 -19.33 -4.41 20.66
C GLY A 110 -19.50 -3.10 19.86
N VAL A 111 -18.93 -1.98 20.29
CA VAL A 111 -18.89 -0.77 19.46
C VAL A 111 -17.79 -0.93 18.40
N PRO A 112 -18.08 -0.82 17.08
CA PRO A 112 -17.05 -0.82 16.06
C PRO A 112 -16.04 0.30 16.36
N GLN A 113 -14.75 -0.05 16.41
CA GLN A 113 -13.69 0.90 16.71
C GLN A 113 -13.59 1.88 15.53
N VAL A 114 -14.06 3.11 15.75
CA VAL A 114 -14.05 4.15 14.73
C VAL A 114 -12.64 4.73 14.64
N LEU A 115 -12.16 4.89 13.41
CA LEU A 115 -10.86 5.47 13.10
C LEU A 115 -11.04 6.85 12.47
N GLY A 116 -10.50 7.89 13.12
CA GLY A 116 -10.42 9.24 12.58
C GLY A 116 -9.03 9.57 12.02
N GLU A 117 -8.90 10.68 11.31
CA GLU A 117 -7.59 11.23 10.91
C GLU A 117 -6.74 11.61 12.16
N CYS A 118 -5.44 11.32 12.14
CA CYS A 118 -4.55 11.66 13.26
C CYS A 118 -4.20 13.15 13.27
N THR A 119 -4.92 13.95 14.07
CA THR A 119 -4.55 15.35 14.34
C THR A 119 -3.60 15.42 15.53
N LEU A 120 -2.35 15.00 15.35
CA LEU A 120 -1.39 14.91 16.44
C LEU A 120 -1.24 16.24 17.21
N ARG A 121 -1.36 16.21 18.55
CA ARG A 121 -1.23 17.39 19.40
C ARG A 121 -0.49 17.08 20.70
N ILE A 122 0.70 17.66 20.82
CA ILE A 122 1.63 17.47 21.93
C ILE A 122 1.81 18.83 22.63
N ILE A 123 1.65 18.86 23.96
CA ILE A 123 1.85 20.08 24.77
C ILE A 123 3.18 20.04 25.52
N ALA A 124 3.77 18.86 25.68
CA ALA A 124 5.07 18.71 26.34
C ALA A 124 6.15 19.54 25.63
N SER A 125 6.98 20.22 26.41
CA SER A 125 8.11 21.01 25.92
C SER A 125 9.36 20.17 25.68
N GLU A 126 9.42 18.96 26.26
CA GLU A 126 10.52 18.01 26.07
C GLU A 126 10.03 16.56 26.12
N TRP A 127 10.79 15.65 25.50
CA TRP A 127 10.71 14.20 25.68
C TRP A 127 11.11 13.81 27.11
N ASP A 128 10.54 12.73 27.63
CA ASP A 128 10.72 12.33 29.03
C ASP A 128 12.09 11.67 29.35
N TYR A 129 12.88 11.34 28.33
CA TYR A 129 14.17 10.67 28.52
C TYR A 129 15.29 11.25 27.65
N GLY A 130 16.26 11.87 28.32
CA GLY A 130 17.50 12.37 27.75
C GLY A 130 18.70 12.03 28.63
N LYS A 131 19.91 12.15 28.07
CA LYS A 131 21.16 11.84 28.79
C LYS A 131 21.74 13.09 29.45
N ASP A 132 21.84 13.06 30.78
CA ASP A 132 22.44 14.13 31.56
C ASP A 132 23.98 14.10 31.45
N GLY A 133 24.61 15.29 31.46
CA GLY A 133 26.07 15.44 31.42
C GLY A 133 26.72 15.35 30.03
N VAL A 134 25.92 15.19 28.97
CA VAL A 134 26.34 15.35 27.57
C VAL A 134 25.46 16.44 26.97
N GLU A 135 26.03 17.57 26.58
CA GLU A 135 25.27 18.69 25.99
C GLU A 135 25.59 18.83 24.51
N THR A 136 24.55 19.01 23.71
CA THR A 136 24.59 19.31 22.27
C THR A 136 24.02 20.71 22.10
N GLU A 137 24.88 21.70 21.82
CA GLU A 137 24.48 23.12 21.80
C GLU A 137 23.67 23.55 23.04
N GLU A 138 24.12 23.19 24.24
CA GLU A 138 23.46 23.43 25.54
C GLU A 138 22.14 22.65 25.78
N LYS A 139 21.78 21.72 24.89
CA LYS A 139 20.56 20.89 24.99
C LYS A 139 20.87 19.42 25.23
N ARG A 140 19.98 18.74 25.95
CA ARG A 140 20.14 17.32 26.30
C ARG A 140 19.83 16.42 25.09
N PRO A 141 20.73 15.49 24.73
CA PRO A 141 20.50 14.45 23.73
C PRO A 141 19.29 13.58 24.08
N LEU A 142 18.48 13.28 23.08
CA LEU A 142 17.35 12.37 23.18
C LEU A 142 17.84 10.92 23.22
N MET A 143 17.23 10.09 24.07
CA MET A 143 17.57 8.67 24.23
C MET A 143 16.46 7.75 23.70
N GLY A 144 16.83 6.55 23.25
CA GLY A 144 15.88 5.55 22.78
C GLY A 144 14.93 5.10 23.90
N GLY A 145 13.70 4.74 23.54
CA GLY A 145 12.64 4.43 24.51
C GLY A 145 12.04 5.66 25.22
N ALA A 146 12.44 6.89 24.85
CA ALA A 146 11.79 8.10 25.34
C ALA A 146 10.33 8.17 24.88
N LYS A 147 9.51 8.81 25.69
CA LYS A 147 8.06 8.93 25.49
C LYS A 147 7.58 10.38 25.48
N LEU A 148 6.45 10.56 24.81
CA LEU A 148 5.62 11.75 24.80
C LEU A 148 4.15 11.37 24.93
N HIS A 149 3.33 12.29 25.43
CA HIS A 149 1.89 12.11 25.48
C HIS A 149 1.18 13.11 24.58
N CYS A 150 0.32 12.58 23.72
CA CYS A 150 -0.66 13.34 22.96
C CYS A 150 -1.83 13.69 23.88
N ILE A 151 -2.40 14.88 23.70
CA ILE A 151 -3.55 15.32 24.52
C ILE A 151 -4.81 14.48 24.31
N TYR A 152 -4.82 13.68 23.25
CA TYR A 152 -5.90 12.74 22.91
C TYR A 152 -5.61 11.35 23.49
N GLY A 153 -4.82 11.24 24.56
CA GLY A 153 -4.56 9.97 25.26
C GLY A 153 -3.56 9.02 24.59
N GLY A 154 -2.92 9.43 23.48
CA GLY A 154 -1.89 8.62 22.82
C GLY A 154 -0.54 8.73 23.52
N GLU A 155 0.05 7.59 23.89
CA GLU A 155 1.45 7.51 24.35
C GLU A 155 2.33 7.20 23.16
N ILE A 156 3.29 8.09 22.89
CA ILE A 156 4.23 8.04 21.78
C ILE A 156 5.56 7.58 22.33
N GLU A 157 6.17 6.55 21.75
CA GLU A 157 7.45 5.98 22.20
C GLU A 157 8.43 5.85 21.04
N ILE A 158 9.71 6.14 21.29
CA ILE A 158 10.81 5.88 20.37
C ILE A 158 11.18 4.40 20.46
N VAL A 159 10.88 3.65 19.41
CA VAL A 159 11.06 2.20 19.38
C VAL A 159 12.33 1.79 18.63
N ASP A 160 12.87 2.68 17.78
CA ASP A 160 14.14 2.51 17.08
C ASP A 160 14.89 3.86 17.10
N PRO A 161 16.14 3.91 17.59
CA PRO A 161 16.88 5.17 17.72
C PRO A 161 17.40 5.70 16.38
N GLY A 162 17.27 4.96 15.28
CA GLY A 162 17.73 5.31 13.93
C GLY A 162 19.24 5.18 13.72
N GLN A 163 20.00 4.76 14.74
CA GLN A 163 21.46 4.64 14.64
C GLN A 163 21.90 3.38 13.88
N PRO A 164 22.90 3.47 12.98
CA PRO A 164 23.52 2.29 12.39
C PRO A 164 24.36 1.52 13.44
N GLU A 165 24.57 0.22 13.26
CA GLU A 165 25.29 -0.63 14.24
C GLU A 165 26.76 -0.20 14.48
N ALA A 166 27.33 -0.56 15.63
CA ALA A 166 28.70 -0.21 16.00
C ALA A 166 29.74 -1.14 15.33
N GLY A 167 30.49 -0.62 14.36
CA GLY A 167 31.58 -1.36 13.68
C GLY A 167 31.89 -0.96 12.23
N SER A 168 31.11 -0.06 11.62
CA SER A 168 31.19 0.29 10.19
C SER A 168 32.28 1.32 9.81
N GLY A 169 33.37 1.42 10.56
CA GLY A 169 34.41 2.41 10.30
C GLY A 169 35.32 2.03 9.12
N THR A 170 35.09 2.59 7.93
CA THR A 170 36.15 2.87 6.93
C THR A 170 35.81 4.09 6.08
N SER A 171 36.78 5.00 6.01
CA SER A 171 36.83 6.19 5.18
C SER A 171 36.81 5.86 3.68
N THR A 172 35.83 6.46 3.01
CA THR A 172 35.63 6.70 1.57
C THR A 172 36.68 6.23 0.54
N THR A 173 36.25 5.30 -0.31
CA THR A 173 36.14 5.54 -1.76
C THR A 173 34.76 5.06 -2.22
N PRO A 174 34.12 5.72 -3.20
CA PRO A 174 32.73 5.46 -3.56
C PRO A 174 32.62 4.20 -4.42
N GLN A 175 32.66 3.04 -3.77
CA GLN A 175 32.19 1.76 -4.30
C GLN A 175 32.22 0.75 -3.14
N ASP A 176 31.03 0.24 -2.83
CA ASP A 176 30.74 -0.97 -2.06
C ASP A 176 31.14 -1.02 -0.56
N ASN A 177 30.14 -0.88 0.34
CA ASN A 177 30.06 -1.73 1.54
C ASN A 177 28.60 -1.92 2.04
N PRO A 178 28.14 -3.16 2.32
CA PRO A 178 26.74 -3.51 2.59
C PRO A 178 26.46 -3.70 4.10
N ALA A 179 25.50 -2.98 4.66
CA ALA A 179 24.77 -3.31 5.91
C ALA A 179 23.80 -2.19 6.37
N MET A 180 23.66 -1.13 5.57
CA MET A 180 22.36 -0.58 5.16
C MET A 180 22.49 -0.44 3.64
N GLY A 181 22.78 -1.58 2.98
CA GLY A 181 23.06 -1.56 1.55
C GLY A 181 21.81 -1.03 0.86
N ASN A 182 21.94 -0.03 -0.02
CA ASN A 182 20.87 0.52 -0.85
C ASN A 182 19.72 -0.49 -0.95
N ALA A 183 18.70 -0.33 -0.12
CA ALA A 183 17.56 -1.22 -0.19
C ALA A 183 17.01 -0.98 -1.58
N ASN A 184 17.16 -1.97 -2.46
CA ASN A 184 16.72 -1.85 -3.84
C ASN A 184 15.24 -1.45 -3.84
N PHE A 185 14.77 -0.88 -4.94
CA PHE A 185 13.41 -0.35 -4.97
C PHE A 185 12.35 -1.39 -4.55
N MET A 186 12.57 -2.70 -4.76
CA MET A 186 11.67 -3.77 -4.33
C MET A 186 11.46 -3.79 -2.81
N GLN A 187 12.53 -3.64 -2.03
CA GLN A 187 12.47 -3.57 -0.57
C GLN A 187 11.90 -2.22 -0.12
N GLY A 188 12.45 -1.12 -0.66
CA GLY A 188 12.07 0.24 -0.24
C GLY A 188 10.62 0.60 -0.56
N GLN A 189 10.18 0.33 -1.78
CA GLN A 189 8.89 0.77 -2.32
C GLN A 189 7.76 -0.22 -2.08
N PHE A 190 8.07 -1.52 -1.99
CA PHE A 190 7.06 -2.58 -1.91
C PHE A 190 7.18 -3.46 -0.64
N GLY A 191 8.24 -3.29 0.15
CA GLY A 191 8.40 -4.00 1.42
C GLY A 191 8.84 -5.45 1.30
N PHE A 192 9.25 -5.89 0.10
CA PHE A 192 9.81 -7.24 -0.07
C PHE A 192 11.05 -7.42 0.80
N ASP A 193 11.34 -8.66 1.16
CA ASP A 193 12.58 -9.00 1.84
C ASP A 193 13.72 -9.23 0.83
N GLU A 194 14.94 -9.37 1.34
CA GLU A 194 16.13 -9.63 0.52
C GLU A 194 15.97 -10.92 -0.31
N LYS A 195 15.38 -11.97 0.25
CA LYS A 195 15.19 -13.25 -0.45
C LYS A 195 14.26 -13.10 -1.66
N SER A 196 13.11 -12.45 -1.49
CA SER A 196 12.17 -12.20 -2.60
C SER A 196 12.81 -11.33 -3.67
N SER A 197 13.50 -10.27 -3.25
CA SER A 197 14.15 -9.32 -4.16
C SER A 197 15.24 -9.98 -5.01
N LYS A 198 16.16 -10.72 -4.39
CA LYS A 198 17.19 -11.49 -5.12
C LYS A 198 16.60 -12.58 -6.00
N THR A 199 15.49 -13.19 -5.60
CA THR A 199 14.82 -14.19 -6.44
C THR A 199 14.20 -13.53 -7.67
N MET A 200 13.62 -12.34 -7.54
CA MET A 200 13.11 -11.56 -8.68
C MET A 200 14.22 -11.12 -9.64
N GLU A 201 15.35 -10.65 -9.11
CA GLU A 201 16.55 -10.33 -9.91
C GLU A 201 17.04 -11.58 -10.66
N ALA A 202 17.12 -12.73 -9.99
CA ALA A 202 17.50 -13.98 -10.64
C ALA A 202 16.52 -14.42 -11.75
N VAL A 203 15.21 -14.23 -11.54
CA VAL A 203 14.19 -14.46 -12.59
C VAL A 203 14.44 -13.52 -13.77
N TYR A 204 14.70 -12.24 -13.52
CA TYR A 204 15.00 -11.26 -14.56
C TYR A 204 16.24 -11.67 -15.37
N ASP A 205 17.35 -11.96 -14.70
CA ASP A 205 18.61 -12.36 -15.33
C ASP A 205 18.46 -13.63 -16.17
N LYS A 206 17.74 -14.63 -15.65
CA LYS A 206 17.45 -15.86 -16.39
C LYS A 206 16.61 -15.62 -17.62
N ILE A 207 15.68 -14.66 -17.58
CA ILE A 207 14.92 -14.23 -18.77
C ILE A 207 15.85 -13.52 -19.76
N GLN A 208 16.74 -12.63 -19.28
CA GLN A 208 17.72 -11.94 -20.14
C GLN A 208 18.62 -12.93 -20.88
N GLU A 209 19.15 -13.93 -20.16
CA GLU A 209 20.04 -14.95 -20.72
C GLU A 209 19.30 -15.88 -21.69
N LYS A 210 18.17 -16.46 -21.25
CA LYS A 210 17.46 -17.50 -21.99
C LYS A 210 16.83 -16.97 -23.27
N TYR A 211 16.32 -15.74 -23.24
CA TYR A 211 15.59 -15.14 -24.35
C TYR A 211 16.38 -14.03 -25.05
N LYS A 212 17.72 -14.07 -25.00
CA LYS A 212 18.62 -13.07 -25.60
C LYS A 212 18.38 -12.78 -27.09
N GLU A 213 17.75 -13.71 -27.81
CA GLU A 213 17.39 -13.56 -29.22
C GLU A 213 16.13 -12.69 -29.44
N LEU A 214 15.32 -12.46 -28.39
CA LEU A 214 14.20 -11.50 -28.42
C LEU A 214 14.73 -10.07 -28.23
N SER A 215 13.92 -9.05 -28.52
CA SER A 215 14.31 -7.67 -28.18
C SER A 215 14.38 -7.45 -26.67
N GLN A 216 15.12 -6.43 -26.21
CA GLN A 216 15.14 -6.07 -24.78
C GLN A 216 13.72 -5.76 -24.28
N MET A 217 12.91 -5.05 -25.09
CA MET A 217 11.50 -4.78 -24.80
C MET A 217 10.67 -6.06 -24.58
N GLU A 218 10.84 -7.08 -25.42
CA GLU A 218 10.14 -8.36 -25.25
C GLU A 218 10.59 -9.11 -24.00
N ARG A 219 11.86 -9.00 -23.62
CA ARG A 219 12.38 -9.60 -22.37
C ARG A 219 11.87 -8.85 -21.14
N ASN A 220 11.80 -7.52 -21.20
CA ASN A 220 11.18 -6.67 -20.17
C ASN A 220 9.71 -7.04 -19.97
N TRP A 221 8.97 -7.17 -21.07
CA TRP A 221 7.59 -7.65 -21.06
C TRP A 221 7.46 -9.04 -20.44
N LEU A 222 8.31 -10.01 -20.83
CA LEU A 222 8.28 -11.37 -20.29
C LEU A 222 8.45 -11.39 -18.77
N PHE A 223 9.39 -10.59 -18.25
CA PHE A 223 9.60 -10.48 -16.81
C PHE A 223 8.40 -9.86 -16.10
N ALA A 224 7.95 -8.68 -16.55
CA ALA A 224 6.79 -8.01 -15.95
C ALA A 224 5.54 -8.89 -15.98
N ARG A 225 5.32 -9.60 -17.09
CA ARG A 225 4.18 -10.50 -17.22
C ARG A 225 4.30 -11.75 -16.35
N ALA A 226 5.50 -12.34 -16.25
CA ALA A 226 5.71 -13.53 -15.43
C ALA A 226 5.48 -13.24 -13.94
N ILE A 227 5.97 -12.09 -13.45
CA ILE A 227 5.78 -11.66 -12.06
C ILE A 227 4.31 -11.33 -11.78
N SER A 228 3.63 -10.57 -12.65
CA SER A 228 2.21 -10.24 -12.43
C SER A 228 1.30 -11.48 -12.43
N GLN A 229 1.60 -12.51 -13.22
CA GLN A 229 0.84 -13.76 -13.19
C GLN A 229 0.94 -14.49 -11.82
N LEU A 230 2.02 -14.30 -11.05
CA LEU A 230 2.15 -14.89 -9.70
C LEU A 230 1.14 -14.29 -8.72
N GLY A 231 0.87 -12.98 -8.82
CA GLY A 231 -0.09 -12.25 -7.98
C GLY A 231 -1.54 -12.35 -8.42
N ASP A 232 -1.93 -13.46 -9.06
CA ASP A 232 -3.32 -13.78 -9.44
C ASP A 232 -3.88 -13.04 -10.68
N TYR A 233 -3.07 -12.25 -11.40
CA TYR A 233 -3.42 -11.65 -12.71
C TYR A 233 -3.33 -12.67 -13.86
N ASN A 234 -3.95 -13.84 -13.68
CA ASN A 234 -3.87 -14.98 -14.58
C ASN A 234 -5.26 -15.37 -15.13
N ASN A 235 -6.19 -15.72 -14.23
CA ASN A 235 -7.57 -16.11 -14.57
C ASN A 235 -8.58 -15.09 -14.07
N LYS A 236 -9.63 -14.85 -14.85
CA LYS A 236 -10.81 -14.10 -14.38
C LYS A 236 -12.06 -14.81 -14.86
N THR A 237 -12.58 -15.68 -14.01
CA THR A 237 -13.85 -16.37 -14.23
C THR A 237 -15.01 -15.53 -13.73
N VAL A 238 -16.06 -15.41 -14.53
CA VAL A 238 -17.35 -14.82 -14.13
C VAL A 238 -18.43 -15.90 -14.09
N ASN A 239 -19.37 -15.77 -13.17
CA ASN A 239 -20.54 -16.65 -13.10
C ASN A 239 -21.64 -16.08 -14.01
N VAL A 240 -22.02 -16.84 -15.03
CA VAL A 240 -23.16 -16.53 -15.90
C VAL A 240 -24.20 -17.62 -15.74
N LEU A 241 -25.31 -17.29 -15.08
CA LEU A 241 -26.27 -18.27 -14.55
C LEU A 241 -25.56 -19.36 -13.72
N PHE A 242 -25.64 -20.63 -14.16
CA PHE A 242 -25.06 -21.80 -13.49
C PHE A 242 -23.69 -22.21 -14.06
N LEU A 243 -23.08 -21.40 -14.94
CA LEU A 243 -21.82 -21.70 -15.61
C LEU A 243 -20.73 -20.70 -15.21
N LYS A 244 -19.53 -21.22 -14.90
CA LYS A 244 -18.31 -20.41 -14.77
C LYS A 244 -17.67 -20.25 -16.15
N ILE A 245 -17.50 -19.02 -16.59
CA ILE A 245 -16.90 -18.69 -17.89
C ILE A 245 -15.63 -17.88 -17.66
N GLU A 246 -14.51 -18.35 -18.20
CA GLU A 246 -13.25 -17.60 -18.21
C GLU A 246 -13.33 -16.45 -19.22
N THR A 247 -13.06 -15.22 -18.76
CA THR A 247 -13.14 -14.01 -19.59
C THR A 247 -11.85 -13.76 -20.36
N HIS A 248 -10.73 -14.33 -19.90
CA HIS A 248 -9.38 -14.05 -20.37
C HIS A 248 -9.00 -12.57 -20.30
N ALA A 249 -9.66 -11.76 -19.45
CA ALA A 249 -9.44 -10.31 -19.39
C ALA A 249 -7.95 -9.95 -19.24
N TRP A 250 -7.26 -10.60 -18.30
CA TRP A 250 -5.82 -10.38 -18.07
C TRP A 250 -4.95 -10.78 -19.26
N ARG A 251 -5.29 -11.87 -19.96
CA ARG A 251 -4.59 -12.27 -21.20
C ARG A 251 -4.79 -11.23 -22.30
N LYS A 252 -6.03 -10.77 -22.47
CA LYS A 252 -6.39 -9.83 -23.53
C LYS A 252 -5.68 -8.48 -23.33
N GLY A 253 -5.49 -8.08 -22.07
CA GLY A 253 -4.75 -6.89 -21.69
C GLY A 253 -3.23 -7.01 -21.86
N ALA A 254 -2.58 -7.98 -21.21
CA ALA A 254 -1.11 -8.04 -21.14
C ALA A 254 -0.45 -9.28 -21.78
N GLY A 255 -1.24 -10.19 -22.36
CA GLY A 255 -0.76 -11.45 -22.93
C GLY A 255 -0.52 -12.54 -21.87
N TRP A 256 0.30 -13.55 -22.20
CA TRP A 256 0.76 -14.58 -21.26
C TRP A 256 2.24 -14.86 -21.41
N ALA A 257 2.99 -14.76 -20.32
CA ALA A 257 4.35 -15.28 -20.24
C ALA A 257 4.35 -16.81 -20.20
N TYR A 258 3.35 -17.41 -19.53
CA TYR A 258 3.13 -18.85 -19.46
C TYR A 258 1.64 -19.19 -19.42
N GLU A 259 1.28 -20.40 -19.86
CA GLU A 259 -0.08 -20.93 -19.75
C GLU A 259 -0.44 -21.25 -18.28
N TYR A 260 -1.73 -21.27 -17.99
CA TYR A 260 -2.28 -21.36 -16.62
C TYR A 260 -1.78 -22.53 -15.77
N ASP A 261 -1.61 -23.70 -16.37
CA ASP A 261 -1.15 -24.92 -15.71
C ASP A 261 0.37 -25.13 -15.83
N LYS A 262 1.08 -24.14 -16.38
CA LYS A 262 2.53 -24.19 -16.65
C LYS A 262 3.35 -23.19 -15.84
N GLU A 263 2.74 -22.54 -14.85
CA GLU A 263 3.43 -21.59 -13.94
C GLU A 263 4.69 -22.20 -13.30
N GLU A 264 4.55 -23.33 -12.59
CA GLU A 264 5.69 -24.00 -11.93
C GLU A 264 6.75 -24.44 -12.95
N LYS A 265 6.33 -24.93 -14.11
CA LYS A 265 7.24 -25.35 -15.19
C LYS A 265 8.01 -24.17 -15.78
N PHE A 266 7.40 -22.99 -15.85
CA PHE A 266 8.07 -21.79 -16.34
C PHE A 266 9.20 -21.40 -15.39
N PHE A 267 8.94 -21.28 -14.10
CA PHE A 267 9.97 -20.87 -13.15
C PHE A 267 11.02 -21.96 -12.90
N ILE A 268 10.60 -23.20 -12.64
CA ILE A 268 11.52 -24.27 -12.23
C ILE A 268 12.19 -24.92 -13.42
N GLU A 269 11.43 -25.42 -14.40
CA GLU A 269 12.02 -26.17 -15.52
C GLU A 269 12.61 -25.23 -16.58
N SER A 270 11.96 -24.09 -16.85
CA SER A 270 12.39 -23.20 -17.93
C SER A 270 13.44 -22.19 -17.48
N LEU A 271 13.24 -21.51 -16.34
CA LEU A 271 14.20 -20.52 -15.83
C LEU A 271 15.21 -21.11 -14.84
N GLU A 272 15.07 -22.38 -14.48
CA GLU A 272 15.96 -23.07 -13.52
C GLU A 272 16.00 -22.41 -12.14
N ILE A 273 14.90 -21.75 -11.75
CA ILE A 273 14.74 -21.23 -10.39
C ILE A 273 14.51 -22.40 -9.45
N LYS A 274 15.22 -22.40 -8.31
CA LYS A 274 15.06 -23.44 -7.30
C LYS A 274 13.62 -23.49 -6.82
N LYS A 275 13.11 -24.69 -6.58
CA LYS A 275 11.72 -24.90 -6.16
C LYS A 275 11.38 -24.11 -4.91
N GLU A 276 12.28 -24.10 -3.93
CA GLU A 276 12.09 -23.44 -2.64
C GLU A 276 12.10 -21.91 -2.77
N ASP A 277 12.83 -21.37 -3.75
CA ASP A 277 12.87 -19.93 -4.02
C ASP A 277 11.63 -19.49 -4.81
N TYR A 278 11.19 -20.30 -5.79
CA TYR A 278 9.93 -20.08 -6.51
C TYR A 278 8.72 -20.12 -5.56
N GLN A 279 8.62 -21.14 -4.70
CA GLN A 279 7.51 -21.27 -3.75
C GLN A 279 7.45 -20.09 -2.79
N TYR A 280 8.61 -19.65 -2.30
CA TYR A 280 8.72 -18.48 -1.44
C TYR A 280 8.29 -17.21 -2.16
N LEU A 281 8.90 -16.92 -3.32
CA LEU A 281 8.61 -15.72 -4.10
C LEU A 281 7.13 -15.64 -4.47
N ARG A 282 6.55 -16.75 -4.94
CA ARG A 282 5.12 -16.84 -5.27
C ARG A 282 4.24 -16.46 -4.09
N GLN A 283 4.56 -16.94 -2.89
CA GLN A 283 3.79 -16.61 -1.70
C GLN A 283 3.93 -15.13 -1.32
N MET A 284 5.14 -14.57 -1.42
CA MET A 284 5.40 -13.17 -1.07
C MET A 284 4.74 -12.20 -2.05
N VAL A 285 4.81 -12.43 -3.36
CA VAL A 285 4.13 -11.59 -4.37
C VAL A 285 2.62 -11.59 -4.16
N ARG A 286 2.02 -12.75 -3.87
CA ARG A 286 0.57 -12.84 -3.59
C ARG A 286 0.17 -12.12 -2.31
N LEU A 287 0.95 -12.26 -1.24
CA LEU A 287 0.65 -11.56 0.02
C LEU A 287 0.84 -10.06 -0.11
N GLN A 288 1.86 -9.62 -0.84
CA GLN A 288 2.07 -8.19 -1.10
C GLN A 288 0.85 -7.61 -1.82
N HIS A 289 0.42 -8.24 -2.93
CA HIS A 289 -0.81 -7.89 -3.65
C HIS A 289 -2.03 -7.85 -2.72
N PHE A 290 -2.31 -8.93 -1.99
CA PHE A 290 -3.51 -9.02 -1.15
C PHE A 290 -3.51 -8.04 0.03
N MET A 291 -2.36 -7.82 0.66
CA MET A 291 -2.23 -6.91 1.81
C MET A 291 -2.27 -5.44 1.39
N SER A 292 -1.79 -5.11 0.19
CA SER A 292 -1.92 -3.75 -0.36
C SER A 292 -3.34 -3.48 -0.83
N SER A 293 -3.98 -4.43 -1.53
CA SER A 293 -5.25 -4.21 -2.25
C SER A 293 -6.52 -4.44 -1.42
N ASP A 294 -6.48 -5.29 -0.40
CA ASP A 294 -7.63 -5.56 0.48
C ASP A 294 -7.15 -5.62 1.94
N PRO A 295 -6.73 -4.47 2.50
CA PRO A 295 -6.20 -4.41 3.87
C PRO A 295 -7.26 -4.79 4.91
N LEU A 296 -8.55 -4.70 4.61
CA LEU A 296 -9.59 -5.15 5.54
C LEU A 296 -9.59 -6.68 5.69
N LYS A 297 -9.51 -7.41 4.58
CA LYS A 297 -9.56 -8.88 4.59
C LYS A 297 -8.22 -9.52 4.96
N TYR A 298 -7.11 -8.91 4.56
CA TYR A 298 -5.76 -9.46 4.71
C TYR A 298 -4.91 -8.73 5.77
N SER A 299 -5.50 -7.84 6.58
CA SER A 299 -4.83 -7.26 7.75
C SER A 299 -4.41 -8.30 8.78
N TYR A 300 -3.44 -7.91 9.61
CA TYR A 300 -3.12 -8.62 10.84
C TYR A 300 -4.36 -8.84 11.72
N ASP A 301 -5.21 -7.82 11.91
CA ASP A 301 -6.42 -7.92 12.74
C ASP A 301 -7.41 -8.95 12.18
N ALA A 302 -7.55 -9.04 10.86
CA ALA A 302 -8.39 -10.06 10.22
C ALA A 302 -7.85 -11.47 10.48
N LEU A 303 -6.53 -11.67 10.42
CA LEU A 303 -5.91 -12.95 10.77
C LEU A 303 -6.07 -13.28 12.26
N GLU A 304 -5.86 -12.30 13.14
CA GLU A 304 -6.01 -12.47 14.58
C GLU A 304 -7.45 -12.85 14.95
N GLN A 305 -8.45 -12.25 14.29
CA GLN A 305 -9.85 -12.65 14.45
C GLN A 305 -10.10 -14.08 13.98
N LYS A 306 -9.51 -14.51 12.86
CA LYS A 306 -9.61 -15.90 12.36
C LYS A 306 -9.01 -16.89 13.36
N HIS A 307 -7.89 -16.53 14.00
CA HIS A 307 -7.27 -17.30 15.09
C HIS A 307 -8.18 -17.40 16.31
N LYS A 308 -8.65 -16.25 16.83
CA LYS A 308 -9.56 -16.18 17.99
C LYS A 308 -10.83 -17.00 17.79
N LYS A 309 -11.40 -16.95 16.58
CA LYS A 309 -12.62 -17.70 16.19
C LYS A 309 -12.32 -19.15 15.79
N LYS A 310 -11.06 -19.58 15.74
CA LYS A 310 -10.61 -20.91 15.33
C LYS A 310 -11.18 -21.36 13.99
N THR A 311 -11.19 -20.45 13.02
CA THR A 311 -11.67 -20.75 11.67
C THR A 311 -10.67 -21.64 10.92
N ASP A 312 -11.17 -22.50 10.03
CA ASP A 312 -10.33 -23.33 9.15
C ASP A 312 -9.40 -22.48 8.26
N ASP A 313 -9.79 -21.24 7.97
CA ASP A 313 -8.98 -20.28 7.21
C ASP A 313 -7.62 -20.01 7.85
N PHE A 314 -7.55 -19.86 9.19
CA PHE A 314 -6.29 -19.58 9.88
C PHE A 314 -5.29 -20.71 9.66
N ASN A 315 -5.74 -21.96 9.86
CA ASN A 315 -4.91 -23.15 9.65
C ASN A 315 -4.49 -23.30 8.17
N THR A 316 -5.39 -22.97 7.25
CA THR A 316 -5.11 -23.00 5.82
C THR A 316 -4.03 -21.99 5.44
N TRP A 317 -4.14 -20.75 5.92
CA TRP A 317 -3.17 -19.70 5.61
C TRP A 317 -1.81 -19.98 6.24
N LYS A 318 -1.80 -20.45 7.49
CA LYS A 318 -0.60 -20.92 8.17
C LYS A 318 0.09 -22.04 7.39
N SER A 319 -0.66 -23.09 7.01
CA SER A 319 -0.11 -24.21 6.24
C SER A 319 0.45 -23.77 4.89
N ASN A 320 -0.21 -22.85 4.19
CA ASN A 320 0.32 -22.28 2.95
C ASN A 320 1.65 -21.54 3.18
N MET A 321 1.76 -20.78 4.28
CA MET A 321 3.00 -20.11 4.65
C MET A 321 4.10 -21.12 5.01
N GLU A 322 3.79 -22.16 5.78
CA GLU A 322 4.75 -23.23 6.12
C GLU A 322 5.28 -23.93 4.87
N ASN A 323 4.38 -24.26 3.93
CA ASN A 323 4.74 -24.87 2.66
C ASN A 323 5.63 -23.95 1.79
N ALA A 324 5.37 -22.64 1.78
CA ALA A 324 6.14 -21.69 1.01
C ALA A 324 7.52 -21.38 1.62
N THR A 325 7.61 -21.38 2.94
CA THR A 325 8.84 -21.04 3.68
C THR A 325 9.72 -22.26 3.98
N GLY A 326 9.14 -23.46 3.95
CA GLY A 326 9.78 -24.68 4.46
C GLY A 326 9.96 -24.69 5.98
N LYS A 327 9.33 -23.76 6.70
CA LYS A 327 9.36 -23.64 8.16
C LYS A 327 8.07 -24.17 8.76
N THR A 328 8.14 -24.64 9.99
CA THR A 328 6.95 -24.92 10.81
C THR A 328 6.79 -23.81 11.82
N PHE A 329 5.57 -23.33 12.03
CA PHE A 329 5.26 -22.28 12.99
C PHE A 329 4.39 -22.82 14.12
N SER A 330 4.61 -22.35 15.35
CA SER A 330 3.53 -22.25 16.33
C SER A 330 2.52 -21.19 15.88
N ASP A 331 1.34 -21.16 16.49
CA ASP A 331 0.33 -20.15 16.14
C ASP A 331 0.84 -18.72 16.41
N GLN A 332 1.57 -18.53 17.51
CA GLN A 332 2.11 -17.22 17.86
C GLN A 332 3.21 -16.79 16.88
N GLU A 333 4.15 -17.68 16.54
CA GLU A 333 5.20 -17.36 15.56
C GLU A 333 4.61 -17.01 14.19
N TYR A 334 3.52 -17.67 13.78
CA TYR A 334 2.83 -17.34 12.53
C TYR A 334 2.14 -15.96 12.60
N LEU A 335 1.47 -15.64 13.72
CA LEU A 335 0.86 -14.32 13.92
C LEU A 335 1.91 -13.22 13.88
N ASP A 336 3.03 -13.39 14.59
CA ASP A 336 4.12 -12.41 14.64
C ASP A 336 4.74 -12.21 13.25
N TYR A 337 4.99 -13.30 12.53
CA TYR A 337 5.53 -13.24 11.17
C TYR A 337 4.56 -12.56 10.19
N TYR A 338 3.26 -12.86 10.28
CA TYR A 338 2.26 -12.22 9.44
C TYR A 338 2.11 -10.72 9.76
N LYS A 339 2.25 -10.34 11.03
CA LYS A 339 2.25 -8.93 11.47
C LYS A 339 3.38 -8.16 10.81
N GLU A 340 4.58 -8.71 10.80
CA GLU A 340 5.75 -8.13 10.15
C GLU A 340 5.51 -7.95 8.65
N LEU A 341 5.01 -8.99 7.96
CA LEU A 341 4.66 -8.90 6.54
C LEU A 341 3.62 -7.79 6.27
N TYR A 342 2.57 -7.71 7.09
CA TYR A 342 1.55 -6.67 6.93
C TYR A 342 2.11 -5.27 7.19
N GLN A 343 3.03 -5.11 8.14
CA GLN A 343 3.70 -3.83 8.37
C GLN A 343 4.61 -3.42 7.20
N ASN A 344 5.19 -4.39 6.50
CA ASN A 344 6.07 -4.14 5.36
C ASN A 344 5.29 -3.89 4.06
N PHE A 345 4.20 -4.63 3.82
CA PHE A 345 3.43 -4.55 2.57
C PHE A 345 2.24 -3.57 2.64
N GLY A 346 1.63 -3.41 3.82
CA GLY A 346 0.42 -2.63 4.00
C GLY A 346 0.61 -1.15 3.67
N GLY A 347 -0.30 -0.59 2.86
CA GLY A 347 -0.27 0.83 2.47
C GLY A 347 0.81 1.19 1.44
N LYS A 348 1.46 0.19 0.82
CA LYS A 348 2.37 0.34 -0.31
C LYS A 348 1.61 0.20 -1.63
N GLY A 349 2.24 0.56 -2.75
CA GLY A 349 1.69 0.27 -4.08
C GLY A 349 1.55 -1.22 -4.33
N ASP A 350 0.54 -1.65 -5.09
CA ASP A 350 0.42 -3.06 -5.48
C ASP A 350 1.45 -3.41 -6.56
N TYR A 351 2.45 -4.22 -6.19
CA TYR A 351 3.54 -4.57 -7.09
C TYR A 351 3.06 -5.46 -8.23
N SER A 352 2.18 -6.42 -7.96
CA SER A 352 1.70 -7.33 -9.00
C SER A 352 0.77 -6.63 -9.98
N HIS A 353 -0.05 -5.67 -9.49
CA HIS A 353 -0.82 -4.76 -10.33
C HIS A 353 0.11 -3.97 -11.23
N MET A 354 1.09 -3.27 -10.65
CA MET A 354 2.02 -2.44 -11.41
C MET A 354 2.72 -3.24 -12.51
N MET A 355 3.22 -4.45 -12.20
CA MET A 355 3.88 -5.30 -13.20
C MET A 355 2.91 -5.79 -14.29
N TYR A 356 1.61 -5.93 -14.00
CA TYR A 356 0.59 -6.23 -15.00
C TYR A 356 0.39 -5.04 -15.95
N THR A 357 0.26 -3.83 -15.41
CA THR A 357 0.09 -2.59 -16.17
C THR A 357 1.32 -2.26 -17.01
N ILE A 358 2.53 -2.43 -16.48
CA ILE A 358 3.78 -2.35 -17.26
C ILE A 358 3.74 -3.36 -18.41
N ALA A 359 3.42 -4.63 -18.13
CA ALA A 359 3.36 -5.64 -19.18
C ALA A 359 2.32 -5.34 -20.28
N ALA A 360 1.18 -4.71 -19.94
CA ALA A 360 0.23 -4.27 -20.96
C ALA A 360 0.80 -3.15 -21.85
N ASN A 361 1.52 -2.21 -21.25
CA ASN A 361 2.15 -1.07 -21.93
C ASN A 361 3.31 -1.46 -22.84
N LEU A 362 4.16 -2.40 -22.41
CA LEU A 362 5.33 -2.84 -23.20
C LEU A 362 4.98 -3.76 -24.38
N ASN A 363 3.71 -4.14 -24.56
CA ASN A 363 3.30 -5.09 -25.58
C ASN A 363 2.16 -4.57 -26.44
N ASP A 364 2.48 -4.07 -27.63
CA ASP A 364 1.48 -3.51 -28.55
C ASP A 364 0.61 -4.56 -29.25
N ASN A 365 1.18 -5.68 -29.73
CA ASN A 365 0.44 -6.63 -30.59
C ASN A 365 1.01 -8.06 -30.58
N ARG A 366 1.86 -8.38 -29.60
CA ARG A 366 2.50 -9.68 -29.46
C ARG A 366 1.85 -10.49 -28.34
N HIS A 367 2.23 -11.76 -28.22
CA HIS A 367 1.87 -12.61 -27.09
C HIS A 367 0.36 -12.72 -26.78
N LYS A 368 -0.48 -12.63 -27.81
CA LYS A 368 -1.95 -12.83 -27.75
C LYS A 368 -2.72 -11.73 -27.01
N VAL A 369 -2.21 -10.49 -27.00
CA VAL A 369 -3.02 -9.32 -26.62
C VAL A 369 -4.10 -9.07 -27.66
N ASP A 370 -5.26 -8.58 -27.23
CA ASP A 370 -6.35 -8.19 -28.12
C ASP A 370 -6.43 -6.66 -28.14
N ASN A 371 -6.03 -5.98 -29.23
CA ASN A 371 -6.14 -4.52 -29.31
C ASN A 371 -7.56 -3.99 -29.51
N LYS A 372 -8.55 -4.88 -29.57
CA LYS A 372 -9.95 -4.49 -29.66
C LYS A 372 -10.77 -5.53 -28.93
N TRP A 373 -11.45 -5.11 -27.87
CA TRP A 373 -12.28 -6.00 -27.08
C TRP A 373 -13.55 -5.28 -26.61
N ASN A 374 -14.68 -5.93 -26.85
CA ASN A 374 -15.97 -5.53 -26.31
C ASN A 374 -16.27 -6.39 -25.09
N ASN A 375 -16.10 -5.84 -23.90
CA ASN A 375 -16.40 -6.51 -22.65
C ASN A 375 -17.90 -6.36 -22.35
N MET A 376 -18.67 -7.38 -22.73
CA MET A 376 -20.13 -7.37 -22.56
C MET A 376 -20.58 -7.30 -21.10
N GLY A 377 -19.78 -7.83 -20.17
CA GLY A 377 -20.09 -7.82 -18.74
C GLY A 377 -19.70 -6.52 -18.04
N ALA A 378 -18.75 -5.77 -18.61
CA ALA A 378 -18.28 -4.49 -18.07
C ALA A 378 -17.93 -3.57 -19.23
N LYS A 379 -18.94 -2.89 -19.81
CA LYS A 379 -18.74 -2.06 -21.00
C LYS A 379 -17.72 -0.94 -20.80
N SER A 380 -17.63 -0.39 -19.59
CA SER A 380 -16.64 0.64 -19.23
C SER A 380 -15.18 0.13 -19.36
N LEU A 381 -14.97 -1.19 -19.30
CA LEU A 381 -13.69 -1.86 -19.50
C LEU A 381 -13.49 -2.38 -20.95
N SER A 382 -14.22 -1.84 -21.92
CA SER A 382 -14.00 -2.16 -23.33
C SER A 382 -12.97 -1.20 -23.94
N TRP A 383 -12.24 -1.69 -24.95
CA TRP A 383 -11.26 -0.88 -25.68
C TRP A 383 -11.31 -1.16 -27.18
N LYS A 384 -10.96 -0.14 -27.97
CA LYS A 384 -11.07 -0.15 -29.44
C LYS A 384 -9.73 -0.28 -30.16
N ASN A 385 -8.64 0.08 -29.48
CA ASN A 385 -7.28 0.09 -30.01
C ASN A 385 -6.27 -0.23 -28.89
N ALA A 386 -4.97 -0.25 -29.24
CA ALA A 386 -3.88 -0.57 -28.31
C ALA A 386 -3.74 0.48 -27.19
N GLU A 387 -3.90 1.77 -27.49
CA GLU A 387 -3.76 2.84 -26.49
C GLU A 387 -4.89 2.78 -25.45
N GLU A 388 -6.15 2.66 -25.89
CA GLU A 388 -7.27 2.47 -24.95
C GLU A 388 -7.11 1.18 -24.13
N ARG A 389 -6.47 0.14 -24.67
CA ARG A 389 -6.18 -1.08 -23.90
C ARG A 389 -5.20 -0.75 -22.76
N LYS A 390 -4.10 -0.04 -23.05
CA LYS A 390 -3.08 0.32 -22.07
C LYS A 390 -3.66 1.11 -20.90
N ASP A 391 -4.45 2.14 -21.21
CA ASP A 391 -5.16 2.93 -20.19
C ASP A 391 -6.11 2.07 -19.36
N VAL A 392 -6.97 1.27 -20.01
CA VAL A 392 -7.99 0.45 -19.34
C VAL A 392 -7.38 -0.69 -18.53
N THR A 393 -6.16 -1.14 -18.86
CA THR A 393 -5.45 -2.15 -18.07
C THR A 393 -4.76 -1.59 -16.83
N GLY A 394 -4.63 -0.27 -16.71
CA GLY A 394 -4.16 0.41 -15.50
C GLY A 394 -5.18 1.46 -15.03
N TRP A 395 -4.70 2.70 -14.86
CA TRP A 395 -5.42 3.80 -14.20
C TRP A 395 -6.87 4.00 -14.64
N LEU A 396 -7.18 3.86 -15.94
CA LEU A 396 -8.53 4.10 -16.44
C LEU A 396 -9.47 2.96 -16.06
N GLY A 397 -8.97 1.73 -15.97
CA GLY A 397 -9.74 0.57 -15.53
C GLY A 397 -10.26 0.75 -14.11
N ASP A 398 -9.37 1.11 -13.19
CA ASP A 398 -9.68 1.31 -11.78
C ASP A 398 -10.51 2.57 -11.54
N ALA A 399 -10.29 3.61 -12.35
CA ALA A 399 -11.08 4.82 -12.31
C ALA A 399 -12.57 4.64 -12.70
N VAL A 400 -12.93 3.57 -13.42
CA VAL A 400 -14.27 3.45 -14.04
C VAL A 400 -15.00 2.14 -13.72
N TYR A 401 -14.32 1.13 -13.19
CA TYR A 401 -14.93 -0.17 -12.93
C TYR A 401 -15.54 -0.25 -11.54
N THR A 402 -16.86 -0.32 -11.47
CA THR A 402 -17.63 -0.34 -10.21
C THR A 402 -17.90 -1.75 -9.68
N GLY A 403 -17.50 -2.79 -10.41
CA GLY A 403 -17.77 -4.19 -10.07
C GLY A 403 -19.25 -4.50 -9.76
N ASP A 404 -19.46 -5.59 -9.03
CA ASP A 404 -20.81 -6.03 -8.62
C ASP A 404 -21.35 -5.21 -7.43
N ASN A 405 -20.47 -4.55 -6.68
CA ASN A 405 -20.82 -3.78 -5.48
C ASN A 405 -21.20 -2.33 -5.78
N ASN A 406 -21.23 -1.93 -7.05
CA ASN A 406 -21.51 -0.57 -7.51
C ASN A 406 -20.63 0.50 -6.83
N LYS A 407 -19.37 0.15 -6.58
CA LYS A 407 -18.33 1.02 -6.01
C LYS A 407 -17.01 0.71 -6.70
N ILE A 408 -16.29 1.74 -7.11
CA ILE A 408 -14.95 1.52 -7.65
C ILE A 408 -13.99 1.03 -6.56
N SER A 409 -12.96 0.29 -6.99
CA SER A 409 -11.78 0.01 -6.19
C SER A 409 -10.64 0.77 -6.84
N PHE A 410 -10.40 2.00 -6.40
CA PHE A 410 -9.24 2.77 -6.82
C PHE A 410 -8.59 3.36 -5.57
N GLY A 411 -7.77 2.53 -4.92
CA GLY A 411 -7.10 2.84 -3.67
C GLY A 411 -5.79 3.61 -3.87
N MET A 412 -5.05 3.83 -2.77
CA MET A 412 -3.71 4.42 -2.87
C MET A 412 -2.70 3.41 -3.41
N ASP A 413 -2.92 2.12 -3.15
CA ASP A 413 -2.15 1.00 -3.68
C ASP A 413 -2.22 0.94 -5.21
N ASP A 414 -3.43 1.03 -5.79
CA ASP A 414 -3.68 1.14 -7.22
C ASP A 414 -3.15 2.49 -7.77
N TYR A 415 -3.39 3.62 -7.08
CA TYR A 415 -2.85 4.93 -7.48
C TYR A 415 -1.33 4.91 -7.69
N ILE A 416 -0.60 4.29 -6.76
CA ILE A 416 0.86 4.14 -6.86
C ILE A 416 1.17 3.19 -8.01
N ALA A 417 0.52 2.02 -8.06
CA ALA A 417 0.80 0.99 -9.05
C ALA A 417 0.60 1.48 -10.49
N ASP A 418 -0.51 2.17 -10.76
CA ASP A 418 -0.87 2.61 -12.09
C ASP A 418 -0.02 3.76 -12.59
N LEU A 419 0.23 4.77 -11.75
CA LEU A 419 1.05 5.92 -12.14
C LEU A 419 2.51 5.52 -12.28
N ASP A 420 3.03 4.69 -11.38
CA ASP A 420 4.38 4.16 -11.50
C ASP A 420 4.51 3.30 -12.76
N ALA A 421 3.54 2.44 -13.05
CA ALA A 421 3.56 1.61 -14.24
C ALA A 421 3.58 2.44 -15.54
N ASP A 422 2.76 3.48 -15.61
CA ASP A 422 2.71 4.37 -16.76
C ASP A 422 4.05 5.12 -16.94
N ASN A 423 4.54 5.77 -15.88
CA ASN A 423 5.83 6.48 -15.90
C ASN A 423 7.00 5.56 -16.28
N ILE A 424 7.09 4.38 -15.67
CA ILE A 424 8.14 3.39 -15.96
C ILE A 424 8.02 2.92 -17.41
N ALA A 425 6.82 2.66 -17.91
CA ALA A 425 6.62 2.26 -19.30
C ALA A 425 7.05 3.37 -20.29
N TYR A 426 6.72 4.63 -20.02
CA TYR A 426 7.17 5.78 -20.81
C TYR A 426 8.69 5.95 -20.80
N ARG A 427 9.34 5.71 -19.65
CA ARG A 427 10.81 5.76 -19.53
C ARG A 427 11.52 4.59 -20.20
N THR A 428 10.86 3.44 -20.36
CA THR A 428 11.48 2.23 -20.88
C THR A 428 11.79 2.37 -22.37
N ALA A 429 13.04 2.70 -22.69
CA ALA A 429 13.55 2.72 -24.06
C ALA A 429 13.77 1.30 -24.62
N ASP A 430 13.87 1.20 -25.95
CA ASP A 430 13.98 -0.07 -26.69
C ASP A 430 15.16 -0.97 -26.26
N ASP A 431 16.24 -0.39 -25.72
CA ASP A 431 17.48 -1.07 -25.31
C ASP A 431 17.76 -1.02 -23.79
N THR A 432 16.89 -0.40 -22.99
CA THR A 432 17.05 -0.28 -21.54
C THR A 432 16.42 -1.47 -20.80
N GLY A 433 17.11 -2.02 -19.80
CA GLY A 433 16.58 -3.05 -18.94
C GLY A 433 15.48 -2.54 -18.01
N LEU A 434 14.42 -3.33 -17.78
CA LEU A 434 13.30 -2.88 -16.93
C LEU A 434 13.75 -2.59 -15.50
N LEU A 435 14.57 -3.45 -14.89
CA LEU A 435 15.04 -3.23 -13.52
C LEU A 435 15.89 -1.96 -13.40
N ASP A 436 16.73 -1.66 -14.39
CA ASP A 436 17.51 -0.42 -14.42
C ASP A 436 16.61 0.81 -14.54
N CYS A 437 15.57 0.73 -15.37
CA CYS A 437 14.57 1.79 -15.52
C CYS A 437 13.80 2.03 -14.22
N MET A 438 13.40 0.96 -13.52
CA MET A 438 12.71 1.06 -12.23
C MET A 438 13.62 1.65 -11.14
N GLU A 439 14.88 1.22 -11.09
CA GLU A 439 15.86 1.77 -10.14
C GLU A 439 16.08 3.27 -10.37
N GLN A 440 16.20 3.71 -11.63
CA GLN A 440 16.30 5.14 -11.97
C GLN A 440 15.04 5.90 -11.58
N TYR A 441 13.85 5.40 -11.94
CA TYR A 441 12.58 6.03 -11.60
C TYR A 441 12.41 6.20 -10.09
N TYR A 442 12.63 5.13 -9.32
CA TYR A 442 12.50 5.17 -7.87
C TYR A 442 13.60 5.97 -7.18
N GLY A 443 14.80 6.02 -7.76
CA GLY A 443 15.86 6.94 -7.34
C GLY A 443 15.45 8.39 -7.49
N ASP A 444 14.87 8.76 -8.62
CA ASP A 444 14.44 10.13 -8.92
C ASP A 444 13.31 10.59 -8.01
N ILE A 445 12.22 9.82 -7.88
CA ILE A 445 11.08 10.24 -7.06
C ILE A 445 11.40 10.22 -5.55
N SER A 446 12.42 9.46 -5.12
CA SER A 446 12.90 9.47 -3.74
C SER A 446 13.66 10.74 -3.36
N SER A 447 13.99 11.61 -4.33
CA SER A 447 14.65 12.90 -4.08
C SER A 447 13.74 13.97 -3.45
N GLY A 448 12.42 13.72 -3.38
CA GLY A 448 11.44 14.67 -2.86
C GLY A 448 10.16 14.00 -2.37
N ASN A 449 9.05 14.73 -2.46
CA ASN A 449 7.74 14.15 -2.16
C ASN A 449 7.38 13.17 -3.29
N GLN A 450 7.49 11.86 -3.01
CA GLN A 450 7.27 10.81 -4.00
C GLN A 450 5.90 10.92 -4.67
N ASP A 451 4.82 11.19 -3.92
CA ASP A 451 3.48 11.34 -4.50
C ASP A 451 3.42 12.53 -5.45
N GLU A 452 4.00 13.67 -5.09
CA GLU A 452 4.05 14.84 -5.95
C GLU A 452 4.88 14.58 -7.22
N LEU A 453 6.05 13.97 -7.10
CA LEU A 453 6.95 13.69 -8.23
C LEU A 453 6.38 12.63 -9.18
N ARG A 454 5.87 11.52 -8.64
CA ARG A 454 5.12 10.50 -9.38
C ARG A 454 3.99 11.11 -10.20
N THR A 455 3.20 11.96 -9.56
CA THR A 455 2.03 12.57 -10.19
C THR A 455 2.41 13.61 -11.24
N LYS A 456 3.46 14.39 -10.98
CA LYS A 456 3.98 15.34 -11.95
C LYS A 456 4.45 14.65 -13.21
N GLU A 457 5.25 13.59 -13.07
CA GLU A 457 5.74 12.84 -14.22
C GLU A 457 4.59 12.17 -14.99
N PHE A 458 3.61 11.62 -14.29
CA PHE A 458 2.41 11.07 -14.94
C PHE A 458 1.67 12.13 -15.77
N LEU A 459 1.61 13.37 -15.28
CA LEU A 459 1.00 14.50 -15.99
C LEU A 459 1.85 15.05 -17.15
N GLU A 460 3.15 14.77 -17.18
CA GLU A 460 4.01 15.06 -18.34
C GLU A 460 3.67 14.13 -19.51
N ASN A 461 3.28 12.90 -19.19
CA ASN A 461 2.91 11.87 -20.16
C ASN A 461 1.43 11.93 -20.56
N ASN A 462 0.56 12.39 -19.66
CA ASN A 462 -0.90 12.35 -19.82
C ASN A 462 -1.54 13.68 -19.40
N SER A 463 -2.21 14.38 -20.33
CA SER A 463 -2.87 15.64 -19.99
C SER A 463 -4.06 15.41 -19.04
N TYR A 464 -4.23 16.31 -18.07
CA TYR A 464 -5.37 16.23 -17.14
C TYR A 464 -6.71 16.26 -17.90
N GLU A 465 -6.80 17.06 -18.96
CA GLU A 465 -8.01 17.18 -19.79
C GLU A 465 -8.36 15.88 -20.51
N ASP A 466 -7.36 15.16 -21.04
CA ASP A 466 -7.59 13.88 -21.71
C ASP A 466 -7.97 12.79 -20.69
N ILE A 467 -7.33 12.79 -19.51
CA ILE A 467 -7.66 11.89 -18.41
C ILE A 467 -9.11 12.09 -17.96
N GLU A 468 -9.49 13.34 -17.63
CA GLU A 468 -10.84 13.67 -17.18
C GLU A 468 -11.86 13.25 -18.24
N LYS A 469 -11.61 13.59 -19.51
CA LYS A 469 -12.47 13.20 -20.63
C LYS A 469 -12.62 11.68 -20.74
N ALA A 470 -11.53 10.92 -20.70
CA ALA A 470 -11.56 9.47 -20.84
C ALA A 470 -12.38 8.78 -19.74
N VAL A 471 -12.30 9.30 -18.50
CA VAL A 471 -13.13 8.87 -17.37
C VAL A 471 -14.60 9.17 -17.63
N PHE A 472 -14.96 10.42 -17.94
CA PHE A 472 -16.36 10.83 -18.12
C PHE A 472 -17.04 10.23 -19.37
N GLU A 473 -16.27 9.74 -20.34
CA GLU A 473 -16.79 8.93 -21.45
C GLU A 473 -17.24 7.52 -21.02
N ARG A 474 -16.76 7.02 -19.88
CA ARG A 474 -16.94 5.63 -19.42
C ARG A 474 -17.79 5.48 -18.17
N ILE A 475 -17.84 6.50 -17.31
CA ILE A 475 -18.66 6.46 -16.11
C ILE A 475 -20.09 6.93 -16.37
N THR A 476 -21.01 6.44 -15.54
CA THR A 476 -22.37 6.97 -15.50
C THR A 476 -22.50 7.91 -14.31
N SER A 477 -22.37 9.22 -14.56
CA SER A 477 -22.64 10.28 -13.58
C SER A 477 -23.77 11.21 -14.05
N GLU A 478 -24.52 11.78 -13.10
CA GLU A 478 -25.44 12.89 -13.34
C GLU A 478 -24.67 14.22 -13.26
N ASP A 479 -25.11 15.23 -14.01
CA ASP A 479 -24.67 16.63 -13.85
C ASP A 479 -25.33 17.18 -12.57
N LYS A 480 -24.67 16.94 -11.43
CA LYS A 480 -25.19 17.22 -10.09
C LYS A 480 -25.10 18.70 -9.76
N ASN A 481 -24.11 19.40 -10.31
CA ASN A 481 -23.91 20.82 -10.05
C ASN A 481 -24.75 21.72 -10.99
N HIS A 482 -25.39 21.13 -12.01
CA HIS A 482 -26.26 21.78 -13.00
C HIS A 482 -25.55 22.87 -13.81
N ASP A 483 -24.24 22.70 -14.06
CA ASP A 483 -23.43 23.63 -14.85
C ASP A 483 -23.49 23.35 -16.37
N GLY A 484 -24.13 22.25 -16.76
CA GLY A 484 -24.29 21.82 -18.15
C GLY A 484 -23.12 21.00 -18.69
N LYS A 485 -22.16 20.59 -17.84
CA LYS A 485 -20.96 19.82 -18.20
C LYS A 485 -20.66 18.74 -17.17
N LYS A 486 -20.55 17.50 -17.60
CA LYS A 486 -20.05 16.42 -16.74
C LYS A 486 -18.56 16.60 -16.46
N ASN A 487 -18.18 16.84 -15.22
CA ASN A 487 -16.79 17.08 -14.81
C ASN A 487 -16.53 16.64 -13.36
N VAL A 488 -15.27 16.70 -12.91
CA VAL A 488 -14.86 16.20 -11.58
C VAL A 488 -15.70 16.74 -10.42
N GLU A 489 -16.26 17.95 -10.53
CA GLU A 489 -17.09 18.54 -9.48
C GLU A 489 -18.39 17.74 -9.25
N ASP A 490 -18.88 17.01 -10.26
CA ASP A 490 -20.05 16.11 -10.14
C ASP A 490 -19.79 14.87 -9.29
N LEU A 491 -18.52 14.52 -9.07
CA LEU A 491 -18.12 13.33 -8.31
C LEU A 491 -17.88 13.61 -6.83
N LYS A 492 -17.86 14.88 -6.42
CA LYS A 492 -17.50 15.31 -5.06
C LYS A 492 -18.28 14.59 -3.95
N ASP A 493 -19.58 14.41 -4.16
CA ASP A 493 -20.49 13.73 -3.24
C ASP A 493 -21.02 12.41 -3.87
N ASN A 494 -20.22 11.76 -4.72
CA ASN A 494 -20.57 10.49 -5.35
C ASN A 494 -19.86 9.32 -4.65
N GLU A 495 -20.61 8.55 -3.86
CA GLU A 495 -20.05 7.41 -3.14
C GLU A 495 -19.55 6.28 -4.04
N THR A 496 -20.12 6.10 -5.23
CA THR A 496 -19.69 5.08 -6.18
C THR A 496 -18.32 5.39 -6.78
N TYR A 497 -18.04 6.65 -7.08
CA TYR A 497 -16.82 7.10 -7.76
C TYR A 497 -15.90 7.93 -6.86
N LYS A 498 -15.94 7.71 -5.54
CA LYS A 498 -15.13 8.49 -4.59
C LYS A 498 -13.63 8.39 -4.89
N GLY A 499 -13.11 7.19 -5.19
CA GLY A 499 -11.69 7.03 -5.53
C GLY A 499 -11.32 7.76 -6.84
N THR A 500 -12.21 7.77 -7.83
CA THR A 500 -12.05 8.51 -9.09
C THR A 500 -11.97 10.01 -8.82
N TYR A 501 -12.84 10.52 -7.94
CA TYR A 501 -12.79 11.91 -7.50
C TYR A 501 -11.46 12.23 -6.82
N ASP A 502 -11.04 11.42 -5.85
CA ASP A 502 -9.79 11.62 -5.11
C ASP A 502 -8.58 11.60 -6.07
N PHE A 503 -8.55 10.68 -7.03
CA PHE A 503 -7.58 10.61 -8.12
C PHE A 503 -7.56 11.89 -8.98
N LEU A 504 -8.69 12.26 -9.56
CA LEU A 504 -8.79 13.42 -10.46
C LEU A 504 -8.44 14.74 -9.73
N ILE A 505 -8.81 14.90 -8.46
CA ILE A 505 -8.47 16.10 -7.68
C ILE A 505 -6.97 16.18 -7.40
N LYS A 506 -6.30 15.06 -7.07
CA LYS A 506 -4.85 15.04 -6.92
C LYS A 506 -4.15 15.51 -8.19
N LEU A 507 -4.57 14.99 -9.35
CA LEU A 507 -4.05 15.40 -10.65
C LEU A 507 -4.31 16.90 -10.93
N LYS A 508 -5.56 17.35 -10.79
CA LYS A 508 -5.99 18.74 -11.04
C LYS A 508 -5.21 19.77 -10.22
N ASN A 509 -4.84 19.42 -8.99
CA ASN A 509 -4.11 20.30 -8.10
C ASN A 509 -2.64 20.48 -8.51
N LEU A 510 -2.07 19.49 -9.21
CA LEU A 510 -0.69 19.51 -9.69
C LEU A 510 -0.58 19.97 -11.15
N SER A 511 -1.61 19.78 -11.98
CA SER A 511 -1.63 20.29 -13.36
C SER A 511 -1.75 21.82 -13.47
N LYS A 512 -2.19 22.50 -12.40
CA LYS A 512 -2.32 23.96 -12.33
C LYS A 512 -1.06 24.69 -11.84
N LYS A 513 -0.04 23.95 -11.42
CA LYS A 513 1.27 24.49 -11.00
C LYS A 513 2.24 24.40 -12.16
#